data_AF-A0A0L1KRF5-F1
#
_entry.id   AF-A0A0L1KRF5-F1
#
_cell.length_a   1.000
_cell.length_b   1.000
_cell.length_c   1.000
_cell.angle_alpha   90.00
_cell.angle_beta   90.00
_cell.angle_gamma   90.00
#
_symmetry.space_group_name_H-M   'P 1'
#
loop_
_entity.id
_entity.type
_entity.pdbx_description
1 polymer ?
#
loop_
_entity_poly.entity_id
_entity_poly.type
_entity_poly.pdbx_seq_one_letter_code
_entity_poly.pdbx_strand_id
1 'polypeptide(L)'
;MTFELVFLNTADPSLGRLDYASLSQQALMEMVIEGIANKEKICGDADEPIDIEEWQGVTIEDGQVVGIEWKICKLFGSYKLK
;
A
#
# COMPACT_ATOMS: atom_id res chain seq x y z
N MET A 1 2.52 20.81 2.41
CA MET A 1 2.95 19.63 3.17
C MET A 1 3.64 18.70 2.20
N THR A 2 4.93 18.46 2.36
CA THR A 2 5.73 17.62 1.46
C THR A 2 5.59 16.16 1.90
N PHE A 3 4.98 15.32 1.06
CA PHE A 3 5.01 13.88 1.24
C PHE A 3 6.42 13.39 0.92
N GLU A 4 7.21 13.08 1.94
CA GLU A 4 8.44 12.31 1.76
C GLU A 4 8.04 10.86 1.52
N LEU A 5 8.27 10.38 0.29
CA LEU A 5 8.23 8.96 -0.03
C LEU A 5 9.32 8.28 0.80
N VAL A 6 8.92 7.59 1.86
CA VAL A 6 9.81 6.71 2.61
C VAL A 6 10.19 5.58 1.67
N PHE A 7 11.34 5.73 1.01
CA PHE A 7 11.93 4.66 0.22
C PHE A 7 12.16 3.46 1.14
N LEU A 8 11.44 2.37 0.89
CA LEU A 8 11.66 1.06 1.50
C LEU A 8 13.04 0.56 1.02
N ASN A 9 14.11 1.04 1.66
CA ASN A 9 15.51 0.74 1.35
C ASN A 9 15.91 -0.71 1.73
N THR A 10 14.92 -1.60 1.85
CA THR A 10 15.09 -3.03 2.14
C THR A 10 14.82 -3.91 0.91
N ALA A 11 14.47 -3.32 -0.24
CA ALA A 11 14.37 -4.05 -1.49
C ALA A 11 15.78 -4.42 -1.97
N ASP A 12 16.00 -5.71 -2.20
CA ASP A 12 17.21 -6.25 -2.81
C ASP A 12 17.51 -5.47 -4.10
N PRO A 13 18.71 -4.90 -4.32
CA PRO A 13 19.04 -4.18 -5.56
C PRO A 13 18.94 -5.04 -6.83
N SER A 14 18.78 -6.37 -6.70
CA SER A 14 18.48 -7.31 -7.79
C SER A 14 16.98 -7.46 -8.11
N LEU A 15 16.07 -6.92 -7.29
CA LEU A 15 14.73 -6.54 -7.77
C LEU A 15 14.95 -5.39 -8.74
N GLY A 16 15.19 -5.75 -10.01
CA GLY A 16 15.43 -4.80 -11.09
C GLY A 16 14.41 -3.69 -11.00
N ARG A 17 14.90 -2.43 -11.07
CA ARG A 17 14.11 -1.20 -10.92
C ARG A 17 12.81 -1.34 -11.72
N LEU A 18 11.73 -1.65 -11.01
CA LEU A 18 10.43 -1.88 -11.62
C LEU A 18 9.95 -0.53 -12.12
N ASP A 19 9.50 -0.46 -13.38
CA ASP A 19 8.90 0.75 -13.89
C ASP A 19 7.52 0.91 -13.26
N TYR A 20 7.47 1.54 -12.09
CA TYR A 20 6.23 1.76 -11.33
C TYR A 20 5.19 2.56 -12.13
N ALA A 21 5.61 3.33 -13.14
CA ALA A 21 4.68 4.05 -14.02
C ALA A 21 3.86 3.11 -14.91
N SER A 22 4.32 1.87 -15.10
CA SER A 22 3.62 0.84 -15.87
C SER A 22 2.58 0.06 -15.05
N LEU A 23 2.52 0.25 -13.74
CA LEU A 23 1.59 -0.44 -12.85
C LEU A 23 0.29 0.34 -12.67
N SER A 24 -0.83 -0.38 -12.52
CA SER A 24 -2.09 0.23 -12.10
C SER A 24 -1.96 0.77 -10.67
N GLN A 25 -2.75 1.81 -10.36
CA GLN A 25 -2.88 2.31 -8.99
C GLN A 25 -3.24 1.19 -8.01
N GLN A 26 -4.09 0.25 -8.41
CA GLN A 26 -4.44 -0.92 -7.63
C GLN A 26 -3.24 -1.79 -7.29
N ALA A 27 -2.45 -2.19 -8.29
CA ALA A 27 -1.26 -3.02 -8.06
C ALA A 27 -0.22 -2.33 -7.17
N LEU A 28 -0.07 -1.00 -7.30
CA LEU A 28 0.79 -0.21 -6.43
C LEU A 28 0.29 -0.22 -4.98
N MET A 29 -1.02 -0.05 -4.77
CA MET A 29 -1.63 -0.02 -3.44
C MET A 29 -1.58 -1.39 -2.76
N GLU A 30 -1.82 -2.47 -3.50
CA GLU A 30 -1.67 -3.85 -3.01
C GLU A 30 -0.24 -4.11 -2.53
N MET A 31 0.76 -3.64 -3.29
CA MET A 31 2.17 -3.73 -2.89
C MET A 31 2.47 -2.96 -1.60
N VAL A 32 1.82 -1.81 -1.37
CA VAL A 32 1.99 -1.02 -0.15
C VAL A 32 1.48 -1.77 1.09
N ILE A 33 0.35 -2.48 0.97
CA ILE A 33 -0.28 -3.17 2.11
C ILE A 33 0.22 -4.61 2.32
N GLU A 34 0.91 -5.21 1.34
CA GLU A 34 1.35 -6.60 1.37
C GLU A 34 2.15 -6.98 2.62
N GLY A 35 3.00 -6.06 3.10
CA GLY A 35 3.82 -6.25 4.30
C GLY A 35 3.16 -5.86 5.63
N ILE A 36 1.92 -5.37 5.61
CA ILE A 36 1.21 -4.88 6.79
C ILE A 36 0.40 -6.02 7.42
N ALA A 37 0.52 -6.21 8.74
CA ALA A 37 -0.30 -7.20 9.42
C ALA A 37 -1.74 -6.69 9.58
N ASN A 38 -2.71 -7.58 9.40
CA ASN A 38 -4.15 -7.27 9.37
C ASN A 38 -4.59 -6.46 8.15
N LYS A 39 -3.95 -6.66 6.99
CA LYS A 39 -4.28 -5.98 5.72
C LYS A 39 -5.71 -6.23 5.26
N GLU A 40 -6.32 -7.31 5.73
CA GLU A 40 -7.73 -7.68 5.48
C GLU A 40 -8.71 -6.60 5.97
N LYS A 41 -8.31 -5.80 6.96
CA LYS A 41 -9.11 -4.65 7.43
C LYS A 41 -9.12 -3.49 6.45
N ILE A 42 -8.21 -3.47 5.47
CA ILE A 42 -8.11 -2.45 4.43
C ILE A 42 -8.76 -2.98 3.15
N CYS A 43 -8.30 -4.14 2.67
CA CYS A 43 -8.63 -4.68 1.35
C CYS A 43 -9.71 -5.77 1.36
N GLY A 44 -10.31 -6.09 2.50
CA GLY A 44 -11.27 -7.18 2.61
C GLY A 44 -10.57 -8.54 2.66
N ASP A 45 -10.84 -9.41 1.69
CA ASP A 45 -10.14 -10.69 1.61
C ASP A 45 -8.70 -10.47 1.11
N ALA A 46 -7.73 -11.22 1.67
CA ALA A 46 -6.32 -11.07 1.30
C ALA A 46 -5.97 -11.83 0.00
N ASP A 47 -6.69 -12.91 -0.29
CA ASP A 47 -6.52 -13.72 -1.51
C ASP A 47 -7.37 -13.15 -2.66
N GLU A 48 -8.47 -12.47 -2.34
CA GLU A 48 -9.36 -11.79 -3.30
C GLU A 48 -9.66 -10.34 -2.84
N PRO A 49 -8.68 -9.42 -2.93
CA PRO A 49 -8.86 -8.05 -2.47
C PRO A 49 -9.94 -7.33 -3.26
N ILE A 50 -10.75 -6.55 -2.55
CA ILE A 50 -11.76 -5.68 -3.15
C ILE A 50 -11.07 -4.51 -3.88
N ASP A 51 -11.82 -3.81 -4.73
CA ASP A 51 -11.30 -2.64 -5.44
C ASP A 51 -10.82 -1.55 -4.46
N ILE A 52 -9.73 -0.85 -4.82
CA ILE A 52 -9.13 0.21 -4.00
C ILE A 52 -10.09 1.37 -3.67
N GLU A 53 -11.16 1.52 -4.45
CA GLU A 53 -12.24 2.48 -4.20
C GLU A 53 -13.07 2.13 -2.96
N GLU A 54 -13.12 0.85 -2.60
CA GLU A 54 -13.83 0.35 -1.42
C GLU A 54 -12.92 0.16 -0.21
N TRP A 55 -11.62 0.41 -0.35
CA TRP A 55 -10.67 0.20 0.72
C TRP A 55 -10.91 1.15 1.89
N GLN A 56 -10.93 0.59 3.09
CA GLN A 56 -11.16 1.38 4.28
C GLN A 56 -10.01 2.36 4.53
N GLY A 57 -10.34 3.66 4.63
CA GLY A 57 -9.37 4.73 4.87
C GLY A 57 -8.60 5.16 3.62
N VAL A 58 -8.93 4.67 2.43
CA VAL A 58 -8.40 5.19 1.16
C VAL A 58 -9.36 6.25 0.61
N THR A 59 -8.83 7.35 0.10
CA THR A 59 -9.60 8.39 -0.60
C THR A 59 -9.14 8.46 -2.04
N ILE A 60 -10.11 8.36 -2.96
CA ILE A 60 -9.88 8.40 -4.40
C ILE A 60 -10.60 9.61 -5.00
N GLU A 61 -9.88 10.38 -5.82
CA GLU A 61 -10.40 11.47 -6.65
C GLU A 61 -9.93 11.25 -8.09
N ASP A 62 -10.86 11.34 -9.06
CA ASP A 62 -10.58 11.12 -10.49
C ASP A 62 -9.82 9.82 -10.80
N GLY A 63 -10.14 8.73 -10.07
CA GLY A 63 -9.50 7.42 -10.23
C GLY A 63 -8.07 7.34 -9.69
N GLN A 64 -7.64 8.33 -8.90
CA GLN A 64 -6.33 8.36 -8.25
C GLN A 64 -6.48 8.42 -6.73
N VAL A 65 -5.65 7.65 -6.02
CA VAL A 65 -5.53 7.72 -4.56
C VAL A 65 -4.88 9.04 -4.19
N VAL A 66 -5.63 9.88 -3.49
CA VAL A 66 -5.18 11.19 -2.99
C VAL A 66 -4.89 11.18 -1.49
N GLY A 67 -5.36 10.17 -0.77
CA GLY A 67 -5.20 10.10 0.68
C GLY A 67 -5.31 8.68 1.25
N ILE A 68 -4.57 8.43 2.32
CA ILE A 68 -4.64 7.17 3.10
C ILE A 68 -4.65 7.49 4.59
N GLU A 69 -5.71 7.08 5.27
CA GLU A 69 -5.93 7.25 6.70
C GLU A 69 -5.58 5.98 7.49
N TRP A 70 -4.27 5.75 7.66
CA TRP A 70 -3.74 4.57 8.35
C TRP A 70 -4.26 4.35 9.79
N LYS A 71 -4.65 5.43 10.49
CA LYS A 71 -5.15 5.36 11.87
C LYS A 71 -6.45 4.57 11.99
N ILE A 72 -7.27 4.58 10.94
CA ILE A 72 -8.56 3.90 10.92
C ILE A 72 -8.37 2.38 10.98
N CYS A 73 -7.29 1.87 10.37
CA CYS A 73 -7.17 0.44 10.07
C CYS A 73 -6.53 -0.39 11.20
N LYS A 74 -6.25 0.22 12.37
CA LYS A 74 -5.60 -0.43 13.54
C LYS A 74 -4.45 -1.35 13.11
N LEU A 75 -3.59 -0.82 12.25
CA LEU A 75 -2.53 -1.59 11.60
C LEU A 75 -1.41 -1.86 12.57
N PHE A 76 -0.89 -3.07 12.49
CA PHE A 76 0.29 -3.48 13.24
C PHE A 76 1.37 -3.85 12.23
N GLY A 77 2.59 -3.40 12.50
CA GLY A 77 3.77 -3.81 11.76
C GLY A 77 4.78 -4.41 12.72
N SER A 78 5.49 -5.44 12.29
CA SER A 78 6.69 -5.91 12.98
C SER A 78 7.91 -5.54 12.14
N TYR A 79 8.67 -4.55 12.58
CA TYR A 79 9.97 -4.27 11.98
C TYR A 79 11.01 -5.16 12.66
N LYS A 80 11.47 -6.19 11.96
CA LYS A 80 12.62 -6.98 12.43
C LYS A 80 13.90 -6.24 12.02
N LEU A 81 14.49 -5.54 13.00
CA LEU A 81 15.87 -5.08 12.92
C LEU A 81 16.78 -6.29 12.76
N LYS A 82 17.58 -6.30 11.69
CA LYS A 82 18.68 -7.25 11.47
C LYS A 82 20.00 -6.61 11.86
#